data_AF-A0AAE4BVE3-F1
#
_entry.id   AF-A0AAE4BVE3-F1
#
_cell.length_a   1.000
_cell.length_b   1.000
_cell.length_c   1.000
_cell.angle_alpha   90.00
_cell.angle_beta   90.00
_cell.angle_gamma   90.00
#
_symmetry.space_group_name_H-M   'P 1'
#
loop_
_entity.id
_entity.type
_entity.pdbx_description
1 polymer ?
#
loop_
_entity_poly.entity_id
_entity_poly.type
_entity_poly.pdbx_seq_one_letter_code
_entity_poly.pdbx_strand_id
1 'polypeptide(L)'
;MNKNIILGSLGLLALTSFGANAQTLQNNGQHIYVSDQAILHVNGDLSNTGTIENKTGDIKEGGNMTVVGDFSNQNQYSSELGNLIVSGSVVNAPTAKIVNDHENGQIVVAGDWLNQGGYEGEGWIELNGDDQLVSNSGIDIAQLQTSGAGNKNIEGDLRITRTFQLDAGVFFTGESNKMILGIDSEVIESLDGTSFVDGKLYHEIRTEEMYFPLGKNGRYLPASTIEVTGSTGTLLALEAFDSNPDPKNGLNIDDVVETSRWEKTVEGKLESGKITISFSSEEGMTNPKGLKGIVVAEAREVGTEFRSMGYSVQAEDLYESFVTSAKHFDTELAFNVYAVGLDYSDKDPFYIPNALTPLANDSEDQSARIYSQFMTEKEFSFIVYDRWGNKVFESNSIEYMRNTGWKGENQATKSDALADTYDYVLIGELENGRQISGKGVITVLR
;
A
#
# COMPACT_ATOMS: atom_id res chain seq x y z
N MET A 1 39.55 -30.95 16.77
CA MET A 1 40.01 -32.09 15.94
C MET A 1 39.23 -31.97 14.63
N ASN A 2 39.80 -31.33 13.61
CA ASN A 2 39.10 -31.01 12.37
C ASN A 2 38.97 -32.28 11.54
N LYS A 3 37.77 -32.85 11.47
CA LYS A 3 37.45 -34.02 10.65
C LYS A 3 36.52 -33.59 9.52
N ASN A 4 36.83 -33.99 8.29
CA ASN A 4 35.85 -34.01 7.21
C ASN A 4 34.96 -35.23 7.44
N ILE A 5 33.65 -35.03 7.44
CA ILE A 5 32.69 -36.14 7.54
C ILE A 5 32.15 -36.40 6.14
N ILE A 6 32.44 -37.60 5.61
CA ILE A 6 31.91 -38.08 4.35
C ILE A 6 31.09 -39.33 4.66
N LEU A 7 29.79 -39.28 4.42
CA LEU A 7 28.90 -40.43 4.57
C LEU A 7 28.76 -41.14 3.22
N GLY A 8 29.25 -42.39 3.14
CA GLY A 8 29.17 -43.26 1.95
C GLY A 8 27.94 -44.17 1.94
N SER A 9 27.84 -45.08 0.97
CA SER A 9 26.62 -45.77 0.49
C SER A 9 25.80 -46.62 1.48
N LEU A 10 26.13 -46.70 2.77
CA LEU A 10 25.41 -47.48 3.80
C LEU A 10 25.65 -46.92 5.22
N GLY A 11 25.29 -45.67 5.48
CA GLY A 11 25.50 -45.05 6.79
C GLY A 11 24.31 -44.20 7.24
N LEU A 12 23.75 -44.48 8.43
CA LEU A 12 22.89 -43.54 9.15
C LEU A 12 23.76 -42.72 10.11
N LEU A 13 23.65 -41.40 10.06
CA LEU A 13 24.17 -40.54 11.13
C LEU A 13 23.00 -40.08 12.00
N ALA A 14 22.89 -40.67 13.19
CA ALA A 14 21.90 -40.27 14.19
C ALA A 14 22.59 -39.55 15.34
N LEU A 15 22.23 -38.29 15.57
CA LEU A 15 22.67 -37.49 16.71
C LEU A 15 21.52 -37.40 17.70
N THR A 16 21.69 -37.98 18.89
CA THR A 16 20.59 -38.18 19.85
C THR A 16 20.79 -37.51 21.22
N SER A 17 21.93 -36.83 21.44
CA SER A 17 22.26 -36.09 22.70
C SER A 17 23.67 -35.47 22.76
N PHE A 18 24.45 -35.53 21.67
CA PHE A 18 25.83 -35.04 21.64
C PHE A 18 26.05 -34.11 20.44
N GLY A 19 26.97 -33.15 20.61
CA GLY A 19 27.39 -32.26 19.52
C GLY A 19 28.33 -32.95 18.53
N ALA A 20 28.02 -32.89 17.25
CA ALA A 20 28.91 -33.26 16.16
C ALA A 20 29.57 -32.00 15.57
N ASN A 21 30.87 -32.07 15.31
CA ASN A 21 31.63 -31.00 14.68
C ASN A 21 32.32 -31.54 13.43
N ALA A 22 32.14 -30.88 12.30
CA ALA A 22 32.78 -31.19 11.03
C ALA A 22 33.47 -29.95 10.45
N GLN A 23 34.56 -30.14 9.70
CA GLN A 23 35.09 -29.05 8.87
C GLN A 23 34.28 -28.88 7.59
N THR A 24 33.92 -30.01 6.97
CA THR A 24 32.97 -30.11 5.87
C THR A 24 32.14 -31.36 6.07
N LEU A 25 30.88 -31.33 5.62
CA LEU A 25 29.98 -32.47 5.69
C LEU A 25 29.40 -32.78 4.31
N GLN A 26 29.66 -34.00 3.82
CA GLN A 26 29.09 -34.50 2.58
C GLN A 26 28.14 -35.67 2.89
N ASN A 27 26.85 -35.44 2.68
CA ASN A 27 25.83 -36.48 2.73
C ASN A 27 25.60 -37.05 1.33
N ASN A 28 26.29 -38.14 0.98
CA ASN A 28 26.20 -38.75 -0.35
C ASN A 28 25.04 -39.78 -0.41
N GLY A 29 23.81 -39.26 -0.35
CA GLY A 29 22.59 -40.06 -0.48
C GLY A 29 22.17 -40.80 0.80
N GLN A 30 22.70 -40.42 1.96
CA GLN A 30 22.36 -41.05 3.23
C GLN A 30 21.27 -40.29 4.00
N HIS A 31 20.78 -40.90 5.08
CA HIS A 31 19.88 -40.26 6.03
C HIS A 31 20.70 -39.71 7.21
N ILE A 32 20.56 -38.41 7.48
CA ILE A 32 21.06 -37.75 8.68
C ILE A 32 19.85 -37.37 9.53
N TYR A 33 19.85 -37.84 10.78
CA TYR A 33 18.85 -37.47 11.77
C TYR A 33 19.52 -36.68 12.89
N VAL A 34 19.04 -35.44 13.09
CA VAL A 34 19.45 -34.55 14.16
C VAL A 34 18.26 -34.41 15.11
N SER A 35 18.35 -35.04 16.28
CA SER A 35 17.27 -35.05 17.27
C SER A 35 17.15 -33.73 18.03
N ASP A 36 16.15 -33.68 18.91
CA ASP A 36 16.06 -32.70 19.99
C ASP A 36 17.37 -32.63 20.80
N GLN A 37 17.77 -31.41 21.17
CA GLN A 37 19.01 -31.10 21.92
C GLN A 37 20.33 -31.47 21.22
N ALA A 38 20.30 -32.10 20.04
CA ALA A 38 21.51 -32.37 19.27
C ALA A 38 22.02 -31.09 18.60
N ILE A 39 23.35 -30.97 18.53
CA ILE A 39 24.02 -29.87 17.82
C ILE A 39 24.83 -30.47 16.67
N LEU A 40 24.57 -30.04 15.45
CA LEU A 40 25.41 -30.33 14.30
C LEU A 40 26.08 -29.03 13.86
N HIS A 41 27.39 -28.93 14.06
CA HIS A 41 28.18 -27.78 13.66
C HIS A 41 29.13 -28.12 12.51
N VAL A 42 29.04 -27.40 11.40
CA VAL A 42 29.90 -27.55 10.23
C VAL A 42 30.66 -26.24 10.00
N ASN A 43 31.98 -26.24 10.19
CA ASN A 43 32.85 -25.04 10.07
C ASN A 43 33.06 -24.57 8.62
N GLY A 44 32.45 -25.23 7.65
CA GLY A 44 32.57 -24.96 6.21
C GLY A 44 31.31 -25.45 5.53
N ASP A 45 31.44 -25.98 4.31
CA ASP A 45 30.27 -26.31 3.50
C ASP A 45 29.62 -27.63 3.91
N LEU A 46 28.30 -27.67 3.72
CA LEU A 46 27.49 -28.87 3.80
C LEU A 46 26.82 -29.13 2.44
N SER A 47 27.14 -30.27 1.85
CA SER A 47 26.50 -30.75 0.62
C SER A 47 25.60 -31.94 0.94
N ASN A 48 24.32 -31.83 0.59
CA ASN A 48 23.31 -32.86 0.81
C ASN A 48 22.75 -33.43 -0.49
N THR A 49 23.02 -34.69 -0.78
CA THR A 49 22.32 -35.45 -1.84
C THR A 49 21.39 -36.54 -1.28
N GLY A 50 21.30 -36.64 0.05
CA GLY A 50 20.41 -37.56 0.77
C GLY A 50 19.29 -36.85 1.51
N THR A 51 18.88 -37.39 2.65
CA THR A 51 17.81 -36.81 3.48
C THR A 51 18.41 -36.31 4.80
N ILE A 52 18.07 -35.07 5.17
CA ILE A 52 18.36 -34.52 6.49
C ILE A 52 17.03 -34.24 7.19
N GLU A 53 16.86 -34.82 8.37
CA GLU A 53 15.74 -34.56 9.27
C GLU A 53 16.28 -33.91 10.53
N ASN A 54 15.94 -32.64 10.73
CA ASN A 54 16.21 -31.90 11.96
C ASN A 54 14.90 -31.80 12.76
N LYS A 55 14.56 -32.89 13.45
CA LYS A 55 13.24 -33.09 14.02
C LYS A 55 13.31 -33.47 15.48
N THR A 56 12.23 -33.16 16.20
CA THR A 56 12.03 -33.59 17.57
C THR A 56 11.71 -35.08 17.66
N GLY A 57 12.06 -35.69 18.80
CA GLY A 57 11.33 -36.85 19.33
C GLY A 57 10.06 -36.39 20.07
N ASP A 58 9.69 -37.06 21.17
CA ASP A 58 8.47 -36.75 21.97
C ASP A 58 8.55 -35.42 22.79
N ILE A 59 9.54 -34.55 22.59
CA ILE A 59 9.80 -33.34 23.40
C ILE A 59 9.95 -32.08 22.53
N LYS A 60 9.52 -30.93 23.06
CA LYS A 60 9.13 -29.67 22.39
C LYS A 60 10.25 -28.77 21.80
N GLU A 61 11.47 -29.25 21.54
CA GLU A 61 12.56 -28.42 20.99
C GLU A 61 13.38 -29.20 19.95
N GLY A 62 13.51 -28.71 18.71
CA GLY A 62 14.30 -29.39 17.68
C GLY A 62 15.81 -29.25 17.87
N GLY A 63 16.58 -29.92 17.01
CA GLY A 63 18.04 -29.83 17.00
C GLY A 63 18.54 -28.51 16.43
N ASN A 64 19.77 -28.13 16.80
CA ASN A 64 20.43 -26.93 16.27
C ASN A 64 21.49 -27.33 15.25
N MET A 65 21.29 -26.90 14.01
CA MET A 65 22.20 -27.15 12.91
C MET A 65 22.83 -25.84 12.45
N THR A 66 24.15 -25.74 12.52
CA THR A 66 24.91 -24.56 12.10
C THR A 66 25.88 -24.92 10.99
N VAL A 67 25.84 -24.19 9.89
CA VAL A 67 26.74 -24.31 8.74
C VAL A 67 27.42 -22.96 8.53
N VAL A 68 28.73 -22.90 8.72
CA VAL A 68 29.51 -21.65 8.58
C VAL A 68 29.75 -21.32 7.10
N GLY A 69 29.88 -22.33 6.24
CA GLY A 69 29.94 -22.14 4.79
C GLY A 69 28.56 -22.22 4.15
N ASP A 70 28.52 -22.75 2.93
CA ASP A 70 27.28 -22.88 2.17
C ASP A 70 26.53 -24.17 2.53
N PHE A 71 25.20 -24.10 2.51
CA PHE A 71 24.31 -25.26 2.57
C PHE A 71 23.73 -25.56 1.18
N SER A 72 24.24 -26.60 0.52
CA SER A 72 23.77 -27.06 -0.78
C SER A 72 22.87 -28.28 -0.64
N ASN A 73 21.57 -28.12 -0.89
CA ASN A 73 20.58 -29.19 -0.87
C ASN A 73 20.21 -29.65 -2.29
N GLN A 74 20.40 -30.95 -2.57
CA GLN A 74 20.08 -31.58 -3.85
C GLN A 74 18.99 -32.65 -3.74
N ASN A 75 18.50 -32.94 -2.53
CA ASN A 75 17.41 -33.90 -2.32
C ASN A 75 16.42 -33.41 -1.25
N GLN A 76 16.58 -33.73 0.03
CA GLN A 76 15.61 -33.33 1.05
C GLN A 76 16.25 -32.81 2.33
N TYR A 77 15.78 -31.65 2.78
CA TYR A 77 15.94 -31.15 4.14
C TYR A 77 14.54 -30.97 4.75
N SER A 78 14.36 -31.41 5.99
CA SER A 78 13.13 -31.15 6.73
C SER A 78 13.43 -30.78 8.17
N SER A 79 12.75 -29.74 8.65
CA SER A 79 12.72 -29.31 10.03
C SER A 79 11.28 -29.23 10.51
N GLU A 80 11.06 -29.58 11.78
CA GLU A 80 9.82 -29.26 12.50
C GLU A 80 10.14 -28.09 13.43
N LEU A 81 10.73 -28.35 14.59
CA LEU A 81 11.15 -27.33 15.58
C LEU A 81 12.66 -27.04 15.58
N GLY A 82 13.38 -27.57 14.59
CA GLY A 82 14.84 -27.44 14.52
C GLY A 82 15.26 -26.13 13.86
N ASN A 83 16.41 -25.61 14.29
CA ASN A 83 17.02 -24.43 13.70
C ASN A 83 18.07 -24.84 12.67
N LEU A 84 18.02 -24.23 11.48
CA LEU A 84 19.12 -24.25 10.52
C LEU A 84 19.69 -22.83 10.41
N ILE A 85 20.93 -22.66 10.83
CA ILE A 85 21.65 -21.39 10.77
C ILE A 85 22.78 -21.54 9.77
N VAL A 86 22.76 -20.75 8.71
CA VAL A 86 23.74 -20.79 7.62
C VAL A 86 24.41 -19.42 7.48
N SER A 87 25.72 -19.36 7.70
CA SER A 87 26.49 -18.12 7.53
C SER A 87 26.87 -17.84 6.07
N GLY A 88 26.92 -18.88 5.23
CA GLY A 88 26.99 -18.75 3.77
C GLY A 88 25.61 -18.75 3.12
N SER A 89 25.55 -19.18 1.87
CA SER A 89 24.31 -19.25 1.09
C SER A 89 23.57 -20.57 1.30
N VAL A 90 22.24 -20.51 1.21
CA VAL A 90 21.39 -21.70 1.07
C VAL A 90 21.06 -21.88 -0.41
N VAL A 91 21.47 -23.02 -0.97
CA VAL A 91 21.22 -23.39 -2.36
C VAL A 91 20.35 -24.63 -2.40
N ASN A 92 19.08 -24.50 -2.81
CA ASN A 92 18.15 -25.60 -2.99
C ASN A 92 17.95 -25.88 -4.48
N ALA A 93 18.43 -27.04 -4.93
CA ALA A 93 18.39 -27.42 -6.34
C ALA A 93 16.95 -27.63 -6.86
N PRO A 94 16.71 -27.56 -8.19
CA PRO A 94 15.37 -27.68 -8.77
C PRO A 94 14.57 -28.93 -8.40
N THR A 95 15.24 -30.04 -8.14
CA THR A 95 14.60 -31.32 -7.76
C THR A 95 14.53 -31.53 -6.26
N ALA A 96 15.09 -30.62 -5.47
CA ALA A 96 15.21 -30.74 -4.03
C ALA A 96 14.01 -30.11 -3.31
N LYS A 97 13.80 -30.52 -2.06
CA LYS A 97 12.73 -30.01 -1.20
C LYS A 97 13.30 -29.56 0.15
N ILE A 98 12.89 -28.37 0.58
CA ILE A 98 13.03 -27.89 1.95
C ILE A 98 11.65 -27.95 2.61
N VAL A 99 11.59 -28.50 3.82
CA VAL A 99 10.38 -28.53 4.64
C VAL A 99 10.66 -27.84 5.98
N ASN A 100 9.86 -26.85 6.37
CA ASN A 100 9.95 -26.13 7.66
C ASN A 100 8.58 -26.13 8.35
N ASP A 101 8.14 -27.31 8.80
CA ASP A 101 6.74 -27.70 9.06
C ASP A 101 6.21 -27.29 10.44
N HIS A 102 6.79 -26.26 11.07
CA HIS A 102 6.26 -25.72 12.32
C HIS A 102 6.42 -24.21 12.35
N GLU A 103 5.42 -23.50 12.87
CA GLU A 103 5.43 -22.03 13.02
C GLU A 103 6.61 -21.44 13.81
N ASN A 104 7.33 -22.27 14.59
CA ASN A 104 8.49 -21.87 15.40
C ASN A 104 9.81 -22.42 14.84
N GLY A 105 9.78 -23.18 13.74
CA GLY A 105 10.97 -23.63 13.05
C GLY A 105 11.66 -22.46 12.34
N GLN A 106 12.98 -22.39 12.40
CA GLN A 106 13.74 -21.23 11.91
C GLN A 106 14.84 -21.67 10.94
N ILE A 107 14.86 -21.02 9.77
CA ILE A 107 15.97 -21.08 8.83
C ILE A 107 16.57 -19.67 8.75
N VAL A 108 17.78 -19.50 9.30
CA VAL A 108 18.52 -18.23 9.30
C VAL A 108 19.62 -18.30 8.25
N VAL A 109 19.68 -17.30 7.36
CA VAL A 109 20.63 -17.26 6.25
C VAL A 109 21.30 -15.90 6.16
N ALA A 110 22.64 -15.89 6.21
CA ALA A 110 23.45 -14.67 6.07
C ALA A 110 23.98 -14.44 4.65
N GLY A 111 24.16 -15.50 3.85
CA GLY A 111 24.45 -15.41 2.42
C GLY A 111 23.18 -15.36 1.58
N ASP A 112 23.24 -15.80 0.32
CA ASP A 112 22.09 -15.78 -0.56
C ASP A 112 21.08 -16.89 -0.24
N TRP A 113 19.80 -16.59 -0.43
CA TRP A 113 18.73 -17.59 -0.47
C TRP A 113 18.44 -17.93 -1.94
N LEU A 114 18.90 -19.09 -2.40
CA LEU A 114 18.76 -19.55 -3.79
C LEU A 114 17.90 -20.80 -3.83
N ASN A 115 16.58 -20.63 -3.92
CA ASN A 115 15.64 -21.75 -3.95
C ASN A 115 15.00 -21.96 -5.33
N GLN A 116 15.51 -22.96 -6.05
CA GLN A 116 14.95 -23.40 -7.33
C GLN A 116 14.02 -24.61 -7.20
N GLY A 117 14.01 -25.25 -6.04
CA GLY A 117 13.23 -26.46 -5.75
C GLY A 117 11.92 -26.19 -5.02
N GLY A 118 11.39 -27.23 -4.39
CA GLY A 118 10.19 -27.11 -3.55
C GLY A 118 10.49 -26.54 -2.17
N TYR A 119 9.57 -25.71 -1.67
CA TYR A 119 9.49 -25.31 -0.28
C TYR A 119 8.08 -25.57 0.25
N GLU A 120 8.00 -26.07 1.47
CA GLU A 120 6.76 -26.24 2.23
C GLU A 120 7.08 -25.90 3.68
N GLY A 121 6.39 -24.95 4.28
CA GLY A 121 6.67 -24.65 5.67
C GLY A 121 5.80 -23.57 6.26
N GLU A 122 5.56 -23.71 7.55
CA GLU A 122 4.87 -22.73 8.39
C GLU A 122 5.86 -21.83 9.14
N GLY A 123 7.13 -22.23 9.24
CA GLY A 123 8.14 -21.54 10.03
C GLY A 123 8.79 -20.33 9.35
N TRP A 124 9.72 -19.73 10.07
CA TRP A 124 10.45 -18.52 9.70
C TRP A 124 11.60 -18.81 8.74
N ILE A 125 11.72 -17.96 7.73
CA ILE A 125 12.97 -17.69 7.03
C ILE A 125 13.46 -16.32 7.48
N GLU A 126 14.66 -16.26 8.05
CA GLU A 126 15.31 -15.02 8.48
C GLU A 126 16.50 -14.72 7.58
N LEU A 127 16.47 -13.55 6.95
CA LEU A 127 17.54 -12.99 6.15
C LEU A 127 18.36 -12.04 7.04
N ASN A 128 19.47 -12.54 7.60
CA ASN A 128 20.28 -11.81 8.57
C ASN A 128 21.62 -11.29 8.02
N GLY A 129 21.83 -11.42 6.71
CA GLY A 129 22.98 -10.86 6.00
C GLY A 129 22.76 -9.40 5.62
N ASP A 130 23.83 -8.76 5.14
CA ASP A 130 23.75 -7.42 4.55
C ASP A 130 23.08 -7.50 3.17
N ASP A 131 23.87 -7.39 2.09
CA ASP A 131 23.35 -7.58 0.74
C ASP A 131 23.11 -9.07 0.47
N GLN A 132 21.87 -9.42 0.10
CA GLN A 132 21.47 -10.80 -0.20
C GLN A 132 20.66 -10.85 -1.49
N LEU A 133 20.91 -11.89 -2.29
CA LEU A 133 20.02 -12.32 -3.36
C LEU A 133 19.00 -13.32 -2.80
N VAL A 134 17.72 -13.07 -3.10
CA VAL A 134 16.59 -13.91 -2.70
C VAL A 134 15.92 -14.41 -3.98
N SER A 135 16.37 -15.57 -4.46
CA SER A 135 15.90 -16.19 -5.69
C SER A 135 14.92 -17.31 -5.39
N ASN A 136 13.72 -17.26 -5.99
CA ASN A 136 12.66 -18.23 -5.76
C ASN A 136 11.97 -18.64 -7.06
N SER A 137 11.42 -19.85 -7.10
CA SER A 137 10.64 -20.37 -8.24
C SER A 137 9.12 -20.31 -7.99
N GLY A 138 8.63 -19.17 -7.48
CA GLY A 138 7.20 -18.96 -7.21
C GLY A 138 6.70 -19.76 -6.00
N ILE A 139 7.48 -19.78 -4.93
CA ILE A 139 7.14 -20.49 -3.68
C ILE A 139 6.39 -19.58 -2.71
N ASP A 140 5.58 -20.21 -1.86
CA ASP A 140 4.93 -19.56 -0.74
C ASP A 140 5.80 -19.73 0.51
N ILE A 141 6.12 -18.62 1.17
CA ILE A 141 6.79 -18.59 2.46
C ILE A 141 5.76 -18.15 3.50
N ALA A 142 5.59 -18.91 4.58
CA ALA A 142 4.65 -18.52 5.62
C ALA A 142 5.11 -17.26 6.36
N GLN A 143 6.33 -17.29 6.89
CA GLN A 143 6.89 -16.23 7.71
C GLN A 143 8.28 -15.84 7.19
N LEU A 144 8.47 -14.55 6.88
CA LEU A 144 9.72 -13.98 6.39
C LEU A 144 10.13 -12.81 7.28
N GLN A 145 11.38 -12.82 7.73
CA GLN A 145 11.98 -11.77 8.54
C GLN A 145 13.27 -11.27 7.89
N THR A 146 13.54 -9.97 7.98
CA THR A 146 14.88 -9.43 7.81
C THR A 146 15.42 -8.85 9.09
N SER A 147 16.63 -9.24 9.46
CA SER A 147 17.35 -8.72 10.63
C SER A 147 18.73 -8.17 10.29
N GLY A 148 19.23 -8.45 9.09
CA GLY A 148 20.47 -7.88 8.55
C GLY A 148 20.20 -6.67 7.65
N ALA A 149 21.11 -5.69 7.67
CA ALA A 149 20.99 -4.43 6.93
C ALA A 149 21.16 -4.63 5.41
N GLY A 150 21.38 -3.57 4.62
CA GLY A 150 21.67 -3.71 3.19
C GLY A 150 20.48 -4.18 2.34
N ASN A 151 20.78 -4.55 1.09
CA ASN A 151 19.78 -4.77 0.05
C ASN A 151 19.38 -6.24 -0.07
N LYS A 152 18.07 -6.52 -0.08
CA LYS A 152 17.49 -7.84 -0.34
C LYS A 152 16.90 -7.85 -1.75
N ASN A 153 17.66 -8.35 -2.72
CA ASN A 153 17.26 -8.32 -4.13
C ASN A 153 16.39 -9.54 -4.43
N ILE A 154 15.13 -9.33 -4.83
CA ILE A 154 14.22 -10.42 -5.17
C ILE A 154 14.39 -10.82 -6.64
N GLU A 155 14.65 -12.10 -6.88
CA GLU A 155 14.60 -12.74 -8.20
C GLU A 155 13.50 -13.81 -8.26
N GLY A 156 12.52 -13.60 -9.14
CA GLY A 156 11.32 -14.44 -9.23
C GLY A 156 10.23 -14.01 -8.25
N ASP A 157 9.03 -14.55 -8.44
CA ASP A 157 7.89 -14.22 -7.59
C ASP A 157 8.06 -14.82 -6.19
N LEU A 158 7.74 -14.01 -5.18
CA LEU A 158 7.78 -14.34 -3.77
C LEU A 158 6.42 -14.04 -3.16
N ARG A 159 5.79 -15.06 -2.57
CA ARG A 159 4.52 -14.90 -1.85
C ARG A 159 4.70 -15.19 -0.37
N ILE A 160 4.24 -14.27 0.48
CA ILE A 160 4.28 -14.38 1.94
C ILE A 160 2.87 -14.55 2.47
N THR A 161 2.58 -15.64 3.18
CA THR A 161 1.19 -16.01 3.50
C THR A 161 0.74 -15.69 4.92
N ARG A 162 1.65 -15.47 5.88
CA ARG A 162 1.31 -15.16 7.29
C ARG A 162 2.00 -13.91 7.83
N THR A 163 3.33 -13.85 7.83
CA THR A 163 4.03 -12.72 8.48
C THR A 163 5.19 -12.22 7.65
N PHE A 164 5.23 -10.92 7.44
CA PHE A 164 6.34 -10.21 6.85
C PHE A 164 6.92 -9.22 7.86
N GLN A 165 8.10 -9.51 8.40
CA GLN A 165 8.76 -8.71 9.42
C GLN A 165 10.02 -8.02 8.87
N LEU A 166 10.09 -6.71 9.08
CA LEU A 166 11.15 -5.83 8.57
C LEU A 166 11.90 -5.18 9.74
N ASP A 167 12.89 -5.87 10.32
CA ASP A 167 13.70 -5.26 11.39
C ASP A 167 14.87 -4.44 10.80
N ALA A 168 15.49 -4.92 9.72
CA ALA A 168 16.58 -4.24 9.03
C ALA A 168 16.60 -4.51 7.51
N GLY A 169 17.08 -3.54 6.73
CA GLY A 169 17.37 -3.70 5.30
C GLY A 169 16.23 -3.32 4.35
N VAL A 170 16.55 -3.27 3.06
CA VAL A 170 15.62 -2.81 2.01
C VAL A 170 15.40 -3.93 1.00
N PHE A 171 14.13 -4.31 0.78
CA PHE A 171 13.77 -5.22 -0.30
C PHE A 171 13.66 -4.49 -1.62
N PHE A 172 14.29 -5.02 -2.67
CA PHE A 172 14.15 -4.50 -4.02
C PHE A 172 13.32 -5.46 -4.85
N THR A 173 12.18 -4.97 -5.35
CA THR A 173 11.34 -5.72 -6.29
C THR A 173 11.60 -5.22 -7.71
N GLY A 174 12.16 -6.09 -8.55
CA GLY A 174 12.40 -5.76 -9.96
C GLY A 174 11.10 -5.65 -10.77
N GLU A 175 11.16 -5.04 -11.96
CA GLU A 175 9.97 -4.84 -12.82
C GLU A 175 9.23 -6.13 -13.21
N SER A 176 9.95 -7.25 -13.27
CA SER A 176 9.42 -8.55 -13.68
C SER A 176 8.99 -9.46 -12.53
N ASN A 177 9.27 -9.07 -11.28
CA ASN A 177 9.14 -9.93 -10.11
C ASN A 177 8.07 -9.37 -9.19
N LYS A 178 7.23 -10.24 -8.62
CA LYS A 178 6.21 -9.84 -7.65
C LYS A 178 6.57 -10.27 -6.25
N MET A 179 6.52 -9.33 -5.32
CA MET A 179 6.42 -9.63 -3.90
C MET A 179 4.94 -9.51 -3.50
N ILE A 180 4.34 -10.60 -3.05
CA ILE A 180 2.90 -10.72 -2.80
C ILE A 180 2.68 -11.06 -1.34
N LEU A 181 1.88 -10.25 -0.65
CA LEU A 181 1.39 -10.48 0.69
C LEU A 181 -0.01 -11.10 0.59
N GLY A 182 -0.15 -12.34 1.09
CA GLY A 182 -1.40 -13.11 1.03
C GLY A 182 -2.50 -12.52 1.90
N ILE A 183 -3.74 -13.00 1.74
CA ILE A 183 -4.90 -12.42 2.42
C ILE A 183 -4.76 -12.35 3.95
N ASP A 184 -4.18 -13.38 4.57
CA ASP A 184 -3.99 -13.50 6.02
C ASP A 184 -2.63 -12.94 6.50
N SER A 185 -1.91 -12.23 5.63
CA SER A 185 -0.59 -11.69 5.96
C SER A 185 -0.66 -10.46 6.87
N GLU A 186 0.19 -10.46 7.89
CA GLU A 186 0.51 -9.35 8.77
C GLU A 186 1.89 -8.78 8.43
N VAL A 187 2.02 -7.45 8.50
CA VAL A 187 3.28 -6.73 8.34
C VAL A 187 3.72 -6.20 9.69
N ILE A 188 4.96 -6.52 10.09
CA ILE A 188 5.59 -6.01 11.31
C ILE A 188 6.79 -5.16 10.88
N GLU A 189 6.75 -3.87 11.16
CA GLU A 189 7.78 -2.92 10.74
C GLU A 189 8.77 -2.55 11.86
N SER A 190 9.96 -2.10 11.46
CA SER A 190 10.87 -1.38 12.34
C SER A 190 10.34 0.03 12.62
N LEU A 191 10.53 0.48 13.87
CA LEU A 191 10.13 1.82 14.31
C LEU A 191 11.05 2.95 13.79
N ASP A 192 12.15 2.63 13.12
CA ASP A 192 13.15 3.62 12.69
C ASP A 192 12.96 4.12 11.24
N GLY A 193 12.04 3.55 10.48
CA GLY A 193 11.78 3.94 9.09
C GLY A 193 12.97 3.71 8.15
N THR A 194 13.89 2.80 8.48
CA THR A 194 15.03 2.48 7.60
C THR A 194 14.84 1.20 6.80
N SER A 195 13.82 0.42 7.13
CA SER A 195 13.52 -0.88 6.53
C SER A 195 12.21 -0.82 5.75
N PHE A 196 12.28 -1.10 4.44
CA PHE A 196 11.14 -0.95 3.54
C PHE A 196 11.30 -1.75 2.25
N VAL A 197 10.26 -1.74 1.42
CA VAL A 197 10.26 -2.26 0.05
C VAL A 197 10.43 -1.10 -0.93
N ASP A 198 11.49 -1.15 -1.73
CA ASP A 198 11.73 -0.30 -2.90
C ASP A 198 11.25 -1.03 -4.17
N GLY A 199 10.09 -0.61 -4.65
CA GLY A 199 9.38 -1.19 -5.80
C GLY A 199 7.93 -1.53 -5.47
N LYS A 200 7.30 -2.34 -6.32
CA LYS A 200 5.90 -2.76 -6.13
C LYS A 200 5.79 -3.82 -5.04
N LEU A 201 4.92 -3.57 -4.07
CA LEU A 201 4.45 -4.55 -3.11
C LEU A 201 2.98 -4.84 -3.35
N TYR A 202 2.64 -6.10 -3.59
CA TYR A 202 1.28 -6.54 -3.86
C TYR A 202 0.64 -7.08 -2.58
N HIS A 203 -0.64 -6.79 -2.39
CA HIS A 203 -1.51 -7.50 -1.46
C HIS A 203 -2.61 -8.22 -2.22
N GLU A 204 -2.97 -9.41 -1.76
CA GLU A 204 -4.33 -9.91 -1.99
C GLU A 204 -5.32 -9.03 -1.24
N ILE A 205 -6.34 -8.54 -1.97
CA ILE A 205 -7.27 -7.59 -1.38
C ILE A 205 -8.08 -8.20 -0.22
N ARG A 206 -8.28 -7.40 0.82
CA ARG A 206 -9.15 -7.69 1.97
C ARG A 206 -9.79 -6.41 2.49
N THR A 207 -10.82 -6.56 3.32
CA THR A 207 -11.57 -5.42 3.86
C THR A 207 -10.85 -4.70 4.98
N GLU A 208 -10.04 -5.44 5.74
CA GLU A 208 -9.15 -4.95 6.78
C GLU A 208 -8.04 -4.08 6.18
N GLU A 209 -7.32 -3.39 7.06
CA GLU A 209 -6.18 -2.59 6.64
C GLU A 209 -5.10 -3.45 5.97
N MET A 210 -4.60 -2.97 4.84
CA MET A 210 -3.42 -3.48 4.17
C MET A 210 -2.33 -2.42 4.25
N TYR A 211 -1.24 -2.76 4.95
CA TYR A 211 -0.13 -1.86 5.21
C TYR A 211 1.02 -2.12 4.23
N PHE A 212 1.53 -1.05 3.63
CA PHE A 212 2.58 -1.10 2.61
C PHE A 212 3.82 -0.35 3.14
N PRO A 213 4.83 -1.08 3.69
CA PRO A 213 6.07 -0.49 4.18
C PRO A 213 6.97 -0.12 3.00
N LEU A 214 6.62 0.93 2.26
CA LEU A 214 7.28 1.34 1.02
C LEU A 214 8.32 2.42 1.27
N GLY A 215 9.30 2.51 0.38
CA GLY A 215 10.23 3.63 0.35
C GLY A 215 10.97 3.74 -0.97
N LYS A 216 11.69 4.85 -1.14
CA LYS A 216 12.50 5.11 -2.34
C LYS A 216 13.74 5.90 -1.98
N ASN A 217 14.90 5.52 -2.51
CA ASN A 217 16.17 6.25 -2.34
C ASN A 217 16.50 6.57 -0.86
N GLY A 218 16.25 5.61 0.05
CA GLY A 218 16.51 5.76 1.48
C GLY A 218 15.43 6.53 2.26
N ARG A 219 14.36 6.97 1.59
CA ARG A 219 13.23 7.66 2.21
C ARG A 219 12.06 6.71 2.42
N TYR A 220 11.62 6.58 3.66
CA TYR A 220 10.43 5.81 4.02
C TYR A 220 9.16 6.59 3.68
N LEU A 221 8.25 5.93 2.95
CA LEU A 221 7.03 6.49 2.39
C LEU A 221 5.89 5.46 2.53
N PRO A 222 5.55 5.06 3.77
CA PRO A 222 4.53 4.04 3.99
C PRO A 222 3.16 4.53 3.51
N ALA A 223 2.34 3.56 3.11
CA ALA A 223 0.95 3.77 2.75
C ALA A 223 0.09 2.64 3.34
N SER A 224 -1.20 2.87 3.47
CA SER A 224 -2.15 1.80 3.77
C SER A 224 -3.42 1.95 2.94
N THR A 225 -4.20 0.87 2.86
CA THR A 225 -5.52 0.92 2.26
C THR A 225 -6.53 0.24 3.16
N ILE A 226 -7.74 0.77 3.18
CA ILE A 226 -8.85 0.26 3.99
C ILE A 226 -10.12 0.14 3.13
N GLU A 227 -11.09 -0.65 3.60
CA GLU A 227 -12.39 -0.81 2.94
C GLU A 227 -12.24 -1.29 1.49
N VAL A 228 -11.20 -2.09 1.22
CA VAL A 228 -10.90 -2.56 -0.13
C VAL A 228 -11.79 -3.75 -0.48
N THR A 229 -12.50 -3.66 -1.61
CA THR A 229 -13.37 -4.72 -2.10
C THR A 229 -13.13 -4.98 -3.59
N GLY A 230 -13.44 -6.20 -4.04
CA GLY A 230 -13.23 -6.61 -5.42
C GLY A 230 -13.47 -8.11 -5.60
N SER A 231 -13.13 -8.63 -6.78
CA SER A 231 -13.23 -10.08 -7.05
C SER A 231 -12.15 -10.86 -6.28
N THR A 232 -12.46 -12.11 -5.90
CA THR A 232 -11.47 -13.04 -5.34
C THR A 232 -10.24 -13.17 -6.24
N GLY A 233 -9.05 -13.18 -5.63
CA GLY A 233 -7.77 -13.26 -6.35
C GLY A 233 -7.30 -11.94 -6.96
N THR A 234 -7.97 -10.82 -6.67
CA THR A 234 -7.48 -9.50 -7.07
C THR A 234 -6.25 -9.14 -6.25
N LEU A 235 -5.21 -8.66 -6.93
CA LEU A 235 -4.03 -8.09 -6.31
C LEU A 235 -4.04 -6.57 -6.45
N LEU A 236 -3.77 -5.88 -5.35
CA LEU A 236 -3.55 -4.45 -5.29
C LEU A 236 -2.09 -4.20 -4.95
N ALA A 237 -1.37 -3.49 -5.81
CA ALA A 237 0.00 -3.05 -5.56
C ALA A 237 0.07 -1.53 -5.40
N LEU A 238 0.96 -1.12 -4.50
CA LEU A 238 1.44 0.24 -4.39
C LEU A 238 2.97 0.25 -4.56
N GLU A 239 3.47 1.34 -5.13
CA GLU A 239 4.90 1.66 -5.22
C GLU A 239 5.09 3.13 -4.84
N ALA A 240 6.09 3.42 -4.01
CA ALA A 240 6.42 4.78 -3.60
C ALA A 240 7.53 5.37 -4.46
N PHE A 241 7.47 6.69 -4.65
CA PHE A 241 8.49 7.46 -5.34
C PHE A 241 8.82 8.70 -4.51
N ASP A 242 10.09 9.07 -4.45
CA ASP A 242 10.64 10.24 -3.75
C ASP A 242 10.59 11.53 -4.59
N SER A 243 9.73 11.55 -5.60
CA SER A 243 9.50 12.71 -6.45
C SER A 243 8.11 12.64 -7.07
N ASN A 244 7.55 13.79 -7.41
CA ASN A 244 6.33 13.94 -8.16
C ASN A 244 6.55 15.08 -9.18
N PRO A 245 7.11 14.78 -10.36
CA PRO A 245 7.59 15.82 -11.27
C PRO A 245 6.42 16.55 -11.94
N ASP A 246 6.51 17.89 -11.93
CA ASP A 246 5.57 18.82 -12.58
C ASP A 246 4.09 18.55 -12.24
N PRO A 247 3.69 18.42 -10.95
CA PRO A 247 2.31 18.14 -10.62
C PRO A 247 1.45 19.36 -10.96
N LYS A 248 0.28 19.10 -11.56
CA LYS A 248 -0.62 20.16 -11.98
C LYS A 248 -1.83 20.21 -11.06
N ASN A 249 -2.14 21.41 -10.58
CA ASN A 249 -3.28 21.62 -9.69
C ASN A 249 -4.56 21.58 -10.52
N GLY A 250 -5.45 20.64 -10.20
CA GLY A 250 -6.76 20.51 -10.82
C GLY A 250 -7.87 20.90 -9.85
N LEU A 251 -8.80 19.98 -9.63
CA LEU A 251 -10.09 20.29 -8.99
C LEU A 251 -10.03 20.19 -7.45
N ASN A 252 -10.42 21.28 -6.77
CA ASN A 252 -10.48 21.44 -5.30
C ASN A 252 -9.19 21.06 -4.59
N ILE A 253 -8.09 21.43 -5.21
CA ILE A 253 -6.75 21.32 -4.67
C ILE A 253 -6.03 22.60 -5.04
N ASP A 254 -5.37 23.24 -4.09
CA ASP A 254 -4.64 24.47 -4.36
C ASP A 254 -3.19 24.19 -4.70
N ASP A 255 -2.63 23.12 -4.13
CA ASP A 255 -1.27 22.68 -4.40
C ASP A 255 -1.08 21.17 -4.21
N VAL A 256 -0.04 20.63 -4.84
CA VAL A 256 0.33 19.20 -4.74
C VAL A 256 1.81 19.12 -4.44
N VAL A 257 2.17 18.29 -3.45
CA VAL A 257 3.56 18.10 -3.05
C VAL A 257 4.37 17.45 -4.18
N GLU A 258 5.56 18.00 -4.43
CA GLU A 258 6.50 17.57 -5.48
C GLU A 258 7.49 16.49 -5.00
N THR A 259 7.57 16.23 -3.69
CA THR A 259 8.62 15.39 -3.09
C THR A 259 8.27 13.92 -2.96
N SER A 260 7.02 13.55 -3.21
CA SER A 260 6.55 12.17 -3.02
C SER A 260 5.30 11.90 -3.83
N ARG A 261 5.18 10.66 -4.29
CA ARG A 261 3.94 10.10 -4.86
C ARG A 261 3.90 8.59 -4.67
N TRP A 262 2.71 8.03 -4.82
CA TRP A 262 2.47 6.60 -4.86
C TRP A 262 1.78 6.23 -6.16
N GLU A 263 2.16 5.10 -6.75
CA GLU A 263 1.51 4.56 -7.93
C GLU A 263 0.80 3.24 -7.62
N LYS A 264 -0.45 3.14 -8.05
CA LYS A 264 -1.31 1.97 -7.85
C LYS A 264 -1.33 1.10 -9.10
N THR A 265 -1.14 -0.19 -8.90
CA THR A 265 -1.35 -1.22 -9.92
C THR A 265 -2.42 -2.20 -9.43
N VAL A 266 -3.34 -2.61 -10.30
CA VAL A 266 -4.39 -3.59 -9.97
C VAL A 266 -4.33 -4.75 -10.96
N GLU A 267 -4.33 -5.98 -10.45
CA GLU A 267 -4.52 -7.19 -11.23
C GLU A 267 -5.80 -7.89 -10.79
N GLY A 268 -6.79 -7.98 -11.67
CA GLY A 268 -8.14 -8.44 -11.32
C GLY A 268 -9.13 -7.29 -11.32
N LYS A 269 -10.20 -7.40 -10.51
CA LYS A 269 -11.28 -6.40 -10.46
C LYS A 269 -11.35 -5.79 -9.06
N LEU A 270 -10.89 -4.56 -8.96
CA LEU A 270 -11.10 -3.70 -7.80
C LEU A 270 -12.46 -3.00 -7.93
N GLU A 271 -13.25 -2.99 -6.86
CA GLU A 271 -14.56 -2.34 -6.80
C GLU A 271 -14.53 -1.08 -5.93
N SER A 272 -13.84 -1.14 -4.79
CA SER A 272 -13.78 -0.04 -3.84
C SER A 272 -12.49 -0.10 -3.01
N GLY A 273 -12.16 1.00 -2.35
CA GLY A 273 -11.08 1.09 -1.37
C GLY A 273 -10.69 2.53 -1.09
N LYS A 274 -10.15 2.82 0.08
CA LYS A 274 -9.53 4.12 0.41
C LYS A 274 -8.03 3.94 0.57
N ILE A 275 -7.30 5.03 0.39
CA ILE A 275 -5.85 5.05 0.59
C ILE A 275 -5.49 6.03 1.69
N THR A 276 -4.52 5.62 2.49
CA THR A 276 -3.84 6.42 3.48
C THR A 276 -2.39 6.56 3.05
N ILE A 277 -1.88 7.78 2.97
CA ILE A 277 -0.48 8.06 2.62
C ILE A 277 0.18 8.85 3.72
N SER A 278 1.47 8.60 3.92
CA SER A 278 2.31 9.38 4.84
C SER A 278 2.61 10.76 4.25
N PHE A 279 2.83 11.74 5.12
CA PHE A 279 3.35 13.05 4.74
C PHE A 279 4.28 13.59 5.83
N SER A 280 5.17 14.50 5.45
CA SER A 280 6.03 15.21 6.41
C SER A 280 5.95 16.72 6.20
N SER A 281 6.01 17.47 7.30
CA SER A 281 6.04 18.95 7.25
C SER A 281 7.26 19.50 6.50
N GLU A 282 8.30 18.68 6.32
CA GLU A 282 9.51 19.03 5.57
C GLU A 282 9.32 18.95 4.05
N GLU A 283 8.19 18.41 3.56
CA GLU A 283 7.86 18.25 2.13
C GLU A 283 7.50 19.55 1.40
N GLY A 284 8.17 20.64 1.72
CA GLY A 284 7.89 21.93 1.09
C GLY A 284 6.55 22.55 1.54
N MET A 285 5.97 22.08 2.65
CA MET A 285 4.84 22.72 3.35
C MET A 285 5.29 24.03 4.03
N THR A 286 6.01 24.88 3.30
CA THR A 286 6.54 26.14 3.81
C THR A 286 5.43 27.18 3.81
N ASN A 287 4.75 27.29 4.96
CA ASN A 287 3.88 28.40 5.43
C ASN A 287 2.43 27.96 5.71
N PRO A 288 2.12 27.43 6.91
CA PRO A 288 0.78 27.00 7.30
C PRO A 288 -0.25 28.14 7.45
N LYS A 289 0.12 29.40 7.20
CA LYS A 289 -0.83 30.52 7.22
C LYS A 289 -1.84 30.39 6.08
N GLY A 290 -3.02 29.88 6.43
CA GLY A 290 -4.13 29.71 5.50
C GLY A 290 -4.34 28.28 5.02
N LEU A 291 -3.45 27.34 5.35
CA LEU A 291 -3.69 25.91 5.09
C LEU A 291 -4.90 25.46 5.90
N LYS A 292 -5.95 25.00 5.23
CA LYS A 292 -7.19 24.52 5.85
C LYS A 292 -7.14 23.02 6.07
N GLY A 293 -6.45 22.28 5.21
CA GLY A 293 -6.29 20.85 5.36
C GLY A 293 -5.28 20.24 4.40
N ILE A 294 -4.93 19.00 4.73
CA ILE A 294 -4.16 18.10 3.86
C ILE A 294 -5.15 17.07 3.31
N VAL A 295 -5.01 16.76 2.03
CA VAL A 295 -5.88 15.81 1.33
C VAL A 295 -5.03 14.77 0.61
N VAL A 296 -5.63 13.61 0.33
CA VAL A 296 -5.10 12.74 -0.71
C VAL A 296 -5.48 13.35 -2.06
N ALA A 297 -4.49 13.57 -2.90
CA ALA A 297 -4.67 13.97 -4.28
C ALA A 297 -4.53 12.75 -5.20
N GLU A 298 -5.32 12.69 -6.27
CA GLU A 298 -5.19 11.65 -7.29
C GLU A 298 -5.07 12.20 -8.71
N ALA A 299 -4.31 11.51 -9.54
CA ALA A 299 -4.13 11.78 -10.97
C ALA A 299 -4.13 10.47 -11.76
N ARG A 300 -4.38 10.57 -13.07
CA ARG A 300 -4.38 9.39 -13.97
C ARG A 300 -2.95 8.93 -14.24
N GLU A 301 -2.07 9.89 -14.49
CA GLU A 301 -0.68 9.68 -14.87
C GLU A 301 0.19 10.78 -14.23
N VAL A 302 1.49 10.51 -14.12
CA VAL A 302 2.48 11.46 -13.60
C VAL A 302 2.51 12.71 -14.50
N GLY A 303 2.59 13.90 -13.90
CA GLY A 303 2.60 15.18 -14.63
C GLY A 303 1.25 15.64 -15.20
N THR A 304 0.16 14.95 -14.84
CA THR A 304 -1.22 15.35 -15.18
C THR A 304 -1.90 16.10 -14.03
N GLU A 305 -3.12 16.58 -14.28
CA GLU A 305 -3.90 17.33 -13.29
C GLU A 305 -4.36 16.41 -12.15
N PHE A 306 -4.03 16.81 -10.92
CA PHE A 306 -4.49 16.18 -9.71
C PHE A 306 -5.84 16.75 -9.28
N ARG A 307 -6.68 15.90 -8.69
CA ARG A 307 -7.90 16.33 -7.97
C ARG A 307 -7.84 15.88 -6.52
N SER A 308 -8.49 16.62 -5.64
CA SER A 308 -8.65 16.23 -4.25
C SER A 308 -9.64 15.06 -4.10
N MET A 309 -9.25 14.06 -3.31
CA MET A 309 -10.12 12.97 -2.83
C MET A 309 -10.79 13.32 -1.49
N GLY A 310 -10.71 14.58 -1.04
CA GLY A 310 -11.24 15.07 0.22
C GLY A 310 -10.29 14.85 1.41
N TYR A 311 -10.66 15.41 2.57
CA TYR A 311 -9.87 15.40 3.81
C TYR A 311 -10.40 14.36 4.80
N SER A 312 -9.50 13.66 5.51
CA SER A 312 -9.84 12.91 6.74
C SER A 312 -9.29 13.55 8.02
N VAL A 313 -8.32 14.48 7.91
CA VAL A 313 -7.62 15.08 9.05
C VAL A 313 -7.79 16.60 9.03
N GLN A 314 -8.26 17.19 10.13
CA GLN A 314 -8.20 18.64 10.36
C GLN A 314 -6.84 19.02 10.95
N ALA A 315 -6.28 20.14 10.47
CA ALA A 315 -4.90 20.57 10.68
C ALA A 315 -4.59 21.04 12.12
N GLU A 316 -4.72 20.16 13.12
CA GLU A 316 -4.33 20.47 14.50
C GLU A 316 -3.03 19.80 14.97
N ASP A 317 -2.45 18.85 14.22
CA ASP A 317 -1.12 18.27 14.49
C ASP A 317 -0.35 18.00 13.17
N LEU A 318 0.32 19.01 12.62
CA LEU A 318 1.08 18.96 11.35
C LEU A 318 2.51 18.39 11.50
N TYR A 319 2.76 17.52 12.48
CA TYR A 319 3.99 16.72 12.51
C TYR A 319 3.75 15.42 11.74
N GLU A 320 4.82 14.75 11.26
CA GLU A 320 4.74 13.54 10.42
C GLU A 320 3.55 12.65 10.78
N SER A 321 2.68 12.45 9.79
CA SER A 321 1.39 11.82 10.02
C SER A 321 0.88 11.22 8.71
N PHE A 322 -0.36 10.74 8.77
CA PHE A 322 -1.04 10.08 7.68
C PHE A 322 -2.28 10.85 7.29
N VAL A 323 -2.57 10.89 5.99
CA VAL A 323 -3.83 11.41 5.47
C VAL A 323 -4.56 10.31 4.71
N THR A 324 -5.82 10.09 5.05
CA THR A 324 -6.69 9.10 4.40
C THR A 324 -7.63 9.80 3.43
N SER A 325 -7.86 9.20 2.27
CA SER A 325 -8.81 9.71 1.29
C SER A 325 -10.23 9.67 1.86
N ALA A 326 -10.97 10.78 1.76
CA ALA A 326 -12.38 10.78 2.16
C ALA A 326 -13.24 9.96 1.18
N LYS A 327 -12.82 9.93 -0.09
CA LYS A 327 -13.45 9.17 -1.17
C LYS A 327 -12.78 7.83 -1.39
N HIS A 328 -13.55 6.89 -1.92
CA HIS A 328 -13.04 5.62 -2.42
C HIS A 328 -12.36 5.83 -3.79
N PHE A 329 -11.55 4.85 -4.19
CA PHE A 329 -10.97 4.76 -5.52
C PHE A 329 -12.04 4.86 -6.59
N ASP A 330 -11.79 5.70 -7.59
CA ASP A 330 -12.58 5.74 -8.80
C ASP A 330 -12.09 4.64 -9.74
N THR A 331 -12.82 3.52 -9.73
CA THR A 331 -12.47 2.30 -10.46
C THR A 331 -12.83 2.37 -11.95
N GLU A 332 -13.57 3.39 -12.39
CA GLU A 332 -13.94 3.61 -13.80
C GLU A 332 -12.94 4.49 -14.55
N LEU A 333 -12.36 5.48 -13.86
CA LEU A 333 -11.53 6.51 -14.50
C LEU A 333 -10.01 6.28 -14.41
N ALA A 334 -9.59 5.13 -13.87
CA ALA A 334 -8.19 4.68 -13.83
C ALA A 334 -7.21 5.72 -13.23
N PHE A 335 -7.61 6.37 -12.13
CA PHE A 335 -6.69 7.18 -11.34
C PHE A 335 -5.72 6.25 -10.60
N ASN A 336 -4.44 6.36 -10.92
CA ASN A 336 -3.40 5.44 -10.45
C ASN A 336 -2.25 6.15 -9.75
N VAL A 337 -2.18 7.48 -9.77
CA VAL A 337 -1.14 8.25 -9.09
C VAL A 337 -1.77 8.97 -7.91
N TYR A 338 -1.15 8.85 -6.75
CA TYR A 338 -1.57 9.49 -5.51
C TYR A 338 -0.44 10.36 -4.96
N ALA A 339 -0.80 11.51 -4.39
CA ALA A 339 0.16 12.41 -3.78
C ALA A 339 -0.49 13.17 -2.62
N VAL A 340 0.34 13.86 -1.83
CA VAL A 340 -0.15 14.76 -0.78
C VAL A 340 -0.62 16.06 -1.43
N GLY A 341 -1.87 16.42 -1.17
CA GLY A 341 -2.48 17.67 -1.64
C GLY A 341 -2.67 18.68 -0.51
N LEU A 342 -2.56 19.95 -0.86
CA LEU A 342 -2.77 21.08 0.05
C LEU A 342 -4.05 21.83 -0.35
N ASP A 343 -4.92 22.07 0.63
CA ASP A 343 -6.10 22.90 0.49
C ASP A 343 -5.93 24.17 1.33
N TYR A 344 -5.70 25.28 0.64
CA TYR A 344 -5.60 26.63 1.19
C TYR A 344 -6.91 27.42 1.05
N SER A 345 -7.89 26.86 0.33
CA SER A 345 -8.97 27.65 -0.22
C SER A 345 -10.10 27.85 0.77
N ASP A 346 -10.48 29.12 0.93
CA ASP A 346 -11.86 29.51 1.28
C ASP A 346 -12.77 29.46 0.03
N LYS A 347 -12.40 28.71 -1.03
CA LYS A 347 -13.18 28.65 -2.27
C LYS A 347 -14.50 27.99 -1.93
N ASP A 348 -15.58 28.75 -2.10
CA ASP A 348 -16.92 28.21 -1.95
C ASP A 348 -17.03 26.96 -2.85
N PRO A 349 -17.52 25.83 -2.33
CA PRO A 349 -17.61 24.56 -3.07
C PRO A 349 -18.64 24.61 -4.23
N PHE A 350 -19.16 25.80 -4.50
CA PHE A 350 -20.06 26.12 -5.59
C PHE A 350 -19.79 27.57 -6.03
N TYR A 351 -20.07 27.84 -7.30
CA TYR A 351 -20.15 29.19 -7.84
C TYR A 351 -21.56 29.46 -8.36
N ILE A 352 -22.09 30.64 -8.07
CA ILE A 352 -23.37 31.13 -8.58
C ILE A 352 -23.11 32.49 -9.24
N PRO A 353 -23.40 32.66 -10.54
CA PRO A 353 -23.33 33.97 -11.18
C PRO A 353 -24.20 34.98 -10.44
N ASN A 354 -23.67 36.16 -10.20
CA ASN A 354 -24.36 37.24 -9.50
C ASN A 354 -25.18 38.15 -10.44
N ALA A 355 -25.25 37.82 -11.73
CA ALA A 355 -26.05 38.53 -12.71
C ALA A 355 -26.55 37.59 -13.80
N LEU A 356 -27.70 37.91 -14.39
CA LEU A 356 -28.24 37.28 -15.58
C LEU A 356 -28.92 38.33 -16.45
N THR A 357 -29.01 38.07 -17.75
CA THR A 357 -29.73 38.87 -18.74
C THR A 357 -30.60 37.92 -19.57
N PRO A 358 -31.93 37.84 -19.33
CA PRO A 358 -32.78 36.82 -19.97
C PRO A 358 -32.80 36.88 -21.50
N LEU A 359 -32.41 38.04 -22.07
CA LEU A 359 -32.33 38.30 -23.51
C LEU A 359 -30.89 38.34 -24.04
N ALA A 360 -29.89 37.91 -23.25
CA ALA A 360 -28.51 37.83 -23.74
C ALA A 360 -28.39 36.91 -24.95
N ASN A 361 -27.43 37.21 -25.84
CA ASN A 361 -27.13 36.33 -26.97
C ASN A 361 -26.46 35.03 -26.50
N ASP A 362 -25.70 35.07 -25.42
CA ASP A 362 -25.07 33.90 -24.81
C ASP A 362 -26.08 33.19 -23.88
N SER A 363 -26.25 31.88 -24.07
CA SER A 363 -27.14 31.06 -23.25
C SER A 363 -26.67 30.88 -21.80
N GLU A 364 -25.39 31.07 -21.51
CA GLU A 364 -24.88 31.04 -20.14
C GLU A 364 -25.32 32.28 -19.35
N ASP A 365 -25.38 33.44 -20.01
CA ASP A 365 -25.79 34.71 -19.39
C ASP A 365 -27.31 34.82 -19.19
N GLN A 366 -28.11 33.93 -19.78
CA GLN A 366 -29.57 33.95 -19.67
C GLN A 366 -30.09 33.38 -18.35
N SER A 367 -29.25 32.72 -17.55
CA SER A 367 -29.69 31.99 -16.36
C SER A 367 -28.68 32.03 -15.22
N ALA A 368 -29.16 32.17 -13.99
CA ALA A 368 -28.36 31.88 -12.80
C ALA A 368 -28.33 30.37 -12.55
N ARG A 369 -27.19 29.75 -12.85
CA ARG A 369 -26.91 28.32 -12.61
C ARG A 369 -26.01 28.13 -11.40
N ILE A 370 -26.02 26.92 -10.84
CA ILE A 370 -25.08 26.54 -9.77
C ILE A 370 -24.01 25.66 -10.37
N TYR A 371 -22.77 26.15 -10.33
CA TYR A 371 -21.60 25.41 -10.75
C TYR A 371 -20.98 24.75 -9.52
N SER A 372 -21.36 23.50 -9.27
CA SER A 372 -20.77 22.64 -8.25
C SER A 372 -20.63 21.23 -8.78
N GLN A 373 -19.45 20.63 -8.58
CA GLN A 373 -19.16 19.26 -9.00
C GLN A 373 -19.51 18.22 -7.94
N PHE A 374 -19.66 18.59 -6.67
CA PHE A 374 -19.76 17.64 -5.55
C PHE A 374 -21.00 17.84 -4.69
N MET A 375 -21.93 18.70 -5.09
CA MET A 375 -23.18 18.88 -4.39
C MET A 375 -24.14 17.74 -4.75
N THR A 376 -24.70 17.10 -3.73
CA THR A 376 -25.68 16.02 -3.85
C THR A 376 -27.10 16.59 -3.87
N GLU A 377 -28.07 15.77 -4.28
CA GLU A 377 -29.50 16.11 -4.19
C GLU A 377 -30.03 16.06 -2.75
N LYS A 378 -29.25 15.53 -1.80
CA LYS A 378 -29.68 15.39 -0.41
C LYS A 378 -29.72 16.77 0.24
N GLU A 379 -30.89 17.13 0.75
CA GLU A 379 -31.16 18.41 1.44
C GLU A 379 -30.86 19.65 0.58
N PHE A 380 -30.75 19.49 -0.74
CA PHE A 380 -30.54 20.60 -1.65
C PHE A 380 -31.79 21.49 -1.73
N SER A 381 -31.60 22.79 -1.52
CA SER A 381 -32.63 23.81 -1.68
C SER A 381 -32.02 25.11 -2.15
N PHE A 382 -32.50 25.62 -3.28
CA PHE A 382 -32.14 26.92 -3.82
C PHE A 382 -33.38 27.78 -3.99
N ILE A 383 -33.42 28.91 -3.28
CA ILE A 383 -34.58 29.80 -3.24
C ILE A 383 -34.14 31.21 -3.64
N VAL A 384 -34.92 31.86 -4.50
CA VAL A 384 -34.72 33.26 -4.89
C VAL A 384 -35.90 34.10 -4.42
N TYR A 385 -35.59 35.26 -3.85
CA TYR A 385 -36.52 36.25 -3.32
C TYR A 385 -36.40 37.57 -4.07
N ASP A 386 -37.52 38.27 -4.24
CA ASP A 386 -37.49 39.67 -4.65
C ASP A 386 -37.03 40.59 -3.51
N ARG A 387 -36.81 41.87 -3.80
CA ARG A 387 -36.40 42.88 -2.80
C ARG A 387 -37.39 43.10 -1.64
N TRP A 388 -38.61 42.56 -1.73
CA TRP A 388 -39.62 42.62 -0.66
C TRP A 388 -39.68 41.32 0.15
N GLY A 389 -38.80 40.35 -0.13
CA GLY A 389 -38.74 39.06 0.53
C GLY A 389 -39.79 38.06 0.04
N ASN A 390 -40.48 38.33 -1.07
CA ASN A 390 -41.38 37.33 -1.65
C ASN A 390 -40.58 36.32 -2.46
N LYS A 391 -40.86 35.04 -2.26
CA LYS A 391 -40.26 33.96 -3.04
C LYS A 391 -40.72 34.04 -4.50
N VAL A 392 -39.78 34.16 -5.43
CA VAL A 392 -40.05 34.21 -6.87
C VAL A 392 -39.63 32.92 -7.58
N PHE A 393 -38.72 32.15 -7.01
CA PHE A 393 -38.26 30.88 -7.57
C PHE A 393 -37.76 29.94 -6.48
N GLU A 394 -37.97 28.64 -6.67
CA GLU A 394 -37.40 27.58 -5.83
C GLU A 394 -37.07 26.34 -6.66
N SER A 395 -35.92 25.75 -6.39
CA SER A 395 -35.53 24.42 -6.87
C SER A 395 -34.97 23.59 -5.73
N ASN A 396 -35.42 22.34 -5.66
CA ASN A 396 -34.80 21.30 -4.82
C ASN A 396 -34.12 20.23 -5.71
N SER A 397 -33.67 20.63 -6.91
CA SER A 397 -32.84 19.79 -7.78
C SER A 397 -31.55 20.52 -8.17
N ILE A 398 -30.40 19.97 -7.76
CA ILE A 398 -29.09 20.46 -8.21
C ILE A 398 -28.90 20.16 -9.70
N GLU A 399 -29.45 19.06 -10.22
CA GLU A 399 -29.39 18.76 -11.66
C GLU A 399 -30.08 19.86 -12.48
N TYR A 400 -31.27 20.29 -12.06
CA TYR A 400 -31.97 21.40 -12.71
C TYR A 400 -31.15 22.70 -12.63
N MET A 401 -30.58 23.00 -11.46
CA MET A 401 -29.82 24.22 -11.25
C MET A 401 -28.48 24.24 -12.00
N ARG A 402 -27.89 23.07 -12.28
CA ARG A 402 -26.66 22.93 -13.06
C ARG A 402 -26.91 23.10 -14.56
N ASN A 403 -28.02 22.55 -15.06
CA ASN A 403 -28.29 22.48 -16.50
C ASN A 403 -29.16 23.63 -17.04
N THR A 404 -30.13 24.08 -16.24
CA THR A 404 -31.12 25.08 -16.67
C THR A 404 -31.02 26.37 -15.87
N GLY A 405 -30.95 26.25 -14.53
CA GLY A 405 -30.89 27.39 -13.62
C GLY A 405 -32.17 28.25 -13.61
N TRP A 406 -32.11 29.37 -12.88
CA TRP A 406 -33.19 30.35 -12.85
C TRP A 406 -33.01 31.36 -13.99
N LYS A 407 -34.03 31.50 -14.85
CA LYS A 407 -34.00 32.36 -16.05
C LYS A 407 -34.59 33.76 -15.85
N GLY A 408 -34.82 34.16 -14.60
CA GLY A 408 -35.53 35.40 -14.30
C GLY A 408 -37.03 35.31 -14.56
N GLU A 409 -37.68 34.15 -14.40
CA GLU A 409 -39.14 34.02 -14.41
C GLU A 409 -39.65 33.85 -12.97
N ASN A 410 -40.73 34.56 -12.60
CA ASN A 410 -41.42 34.28 -11.35
C ASN A 410 -42.26 33.00 -11.50
N GLN A 411 -41.90 31.96 -10.75
CA GLN A 411 -42.48 30.63 -10.85
C GLN A 411 -43.97 30.59 -10.50
N ALA A 412 -44.45 31.49 -9.64
CA ALA A 412 -45.85 31.56 -9.19
C ALA A 412 -46.74 32.33 -10.17
N THR A 413 -46.28 33.48 -10.69
CA THR A 413 -47.06 34.34 -11.59
C THR A 413 -46.83 34.06 -13.06
N LYS A 414 -45.76 33.33 -13.42
CA LYS A 414 -45.29 33.10 -14.79
C LYS A 414 -44.92 34.37 -15.55
N SER A 415 -44.63 35.44 -14.82
CA SER A 415 -44.19 36.70 -15.39
C SER A 415 -42.68 36.85 -15.25
N ASP A 416 -42.05 37.48 -16.24
CA ASP A 416 -40.62 37.81 -16.17
C ASP A 416 -40.31 38.73 -14.97
N ALA A 417 -39.18 38.46 -14.33
CA ALA A 417 -38.57 39.27 -13.29
C ALA A 417 -38.20 40.65 -13.83
N LEU A 418 -38.48 41.70 -13.05
CA LEU A 418 -38.10 43.06 -13.41
C LEU A 418 -36.58 43.20 -13.34
N ALA A 419 -36.03 44.21 -14.03
CA ALA A 419 -34.62 44.55 -13.88
C ALA A 419 -34.37 45.06 -12.46
N ASP A 420 -33.71 44.25 -11.64
CA ASP A 420 -33.61 44.43 -10.20
C ASP A 420 -32.58 43.48 -9.57
N THR A 421 -32.35 43.62 -8.27
CA THR A 421 -31.57 42.67 -7.48
C THR A 421 -32.49 41.71 -6.73
N TYR A 422 -32.12 40.43 -6.72
CA TYR A 422 -32.85 39.34 -6.09
C TYR A 422 -31.93 38.61 -5.12
N ASP A 423 -32.37 38.44 -3.88
CA ASP A 423 -31.61 37.68 -2.88
C ASP A 423 -31.79 36.18 -3.13
N TYR A 424 -30.74 35.40 -2.97
CA TYR A 424 -30.84 33.94 -2.97
C TYR A 424 -30.35 33.33 -1.66
N VAL A 425 -30.91 32.17 -1.36
CA VAL A 425 -30.43 31.26 -0.31
C VAL A 425 -30.22 29.90 -0.93
N LEU A 426 -29.07 29.31 -0.65
CA LEU A 426 -28.69 27.95 -1.00
C LEU A 426 -28.45 27.15 0.28
N ILE A 427 -28.99 25.95 0.34
CA ILE A 427 -28.64 24.91 1.31
C ILE A 427 -28.34 23.65 0.50
N GLY A 428 -27.32 22.89 0.88
CA GLY A 428 -27.07 21.60 0.28
C GLY A 428 -26.02 20.78 1.04
N GLU A 429 -25.85 19.54 0.63
CA GLU A 429 -24.86 18.62 1.17
C GLU A 429 -23.85 18.24 0.07
N LEU A 430 -22.56 18.33 0.37
CA LEU A 430 -21.51 17.82 -0.51
C LEU A 430 -21.43 16.29 -0.42
N GLU A 431 -20.82 15.63 -1.40
CA GLU A 431 -20.62 14.17 -1.46
C GLU A 431 -19.97 13.58 -0.19
N ASN A 432 -19.19 14.39 0.54
CA ASN A 432 -18.55 14.00 1.81
C ASN A 432 -19.45 14.21 3.05
N GLY A 433 -20.74 14.52 2.87
CA GLY A 433 -21.68 14.81 3.95
C GLY A 433 -21.56 16.23 4.54
N ARG A 434 -20.65 17.08 4.04
CA ARG A 434 -20.52 18.45 4.54
C ARG A 434 -21.73 19.27 4.11
N GLN A 435 -22.46 19.75 5.10
CA GLN A 435 -23.53 20.72 4.94
C GLN A 435 -22.94 22.08 4.56
N ILE A 436 -23.55 22.71 3.55
CA ILE A 436 -23.13 24.01 3.04
C ILE A 436 -24.34 24.93 2.94
N SER A 437 -24.10 26.21 3.19
CA SER A 437 -25.12 27.24 3.04
C SER A 437 -24.53 28.44 2.31
N GLY A 438 -25.21 28.90 1.26
CA GLY A 438 -24.85 30.08 0.50
C GLY A 438 -25.94 31.14 0.61
N LYS A 439 -25.53 32.41 0.64
CA LYS A 439 -26.44 33.55 0.48
C LYS A 439 -25.77 34.57 -0.41
N GLY A 440 -26.55 35.23 -1.26
CA GLY A 440 -26.02 36.26 -2.14
C GLY A 440 -27.12 36.93 -2.93
N VAL A 441 -26.71 37.63 -3.97
CA VAL A 441 -27.61 38.42 -4.82
C VAL A 441 -27.41 38.06 -6.29
N ILE A 442 -28.51 38.04 -7.04
CA ILE A 442 -28.55 37.93 -8.50
C ILE A 442 -29.17 39.20 -9.06
N THR A 443 -28.44 39.89 -9.94
CA THR A 443 -28.92 41.06 -10.64
C THR A 443 -29.53 40.66 -11.98
N VAL A 444 -30.81 40.94 -12.18
CA VAL A 444 -31.48 40.77 -13.48
C VAL A 444 -31.28 42.03 -14.30
N LEU A 445 -30.63 41.90 -15.45
CA LEU A 445 -30.42 42.99 -16.42
C LEU A 445 -31.38 42.81 -17.61
N ARG A 446 -31.78 43.92 -18.23
CA ARG A 446 -32.64 43.93 -19.42
C ARG A 446 -32.13 44.87 -20.49
#